data_AF-A0A8H4QIE6-F1
#
_entry.id   AF-A0A8H4QIE6-F1
#
_cell.length_a   1.000
_cell.length_b   1.000
_cell.length_c   1.000
_cell.angle_alpha   90.00
_cell.angle_beta   90.00
_cell.angle_gamma   90.00
#
_symmetry.space_group_name_H-M   'P 1'
#
loop_
_entity.id
_entity.type
_entity.pdbx_description
1 polymer ?
#
loop_
_entity_poly.entity_id
_entity_poly.type
_entity_poly.pdbx_seq_one_letter_code
_entity_poly.pdbx_strand_id
1 'polypeptide(L)'
;MKALSCADAQGRPGREPLRPDVSKSHLNELPTELILSIFSFLELKPYITSHAVCKLWQRLLPHAEIHPIRRRMLQLYHHMLQAPKFLETRPWLLENLQPFDRQAYIEGLLDQYSDIPEEFQLWVLEWPEKMAVLGIWPGLPLVRFNASTTQTYEGVNWMAYINPLLLALVYNKGSPDIKDNLTPALLIWKTSEHSHWLLFDQDVPELFGRVLLTTYPESPAFYPTLEMYGDDDMPFFVEDFPDWISYLKHRWDAGLKTCPPSYAYANLTDRIKFPVSYQFSSFNGQVLPSPPWTDRQRSGFLEDIRRLLLRLNGGG
;
A
#
# COMPACT_ATOMS: atom_id res chain seq x y z
N MET A 1 -7.99 -36.95 -2.11
CA MET A 1 -8.66 -37.34 -3.37
C MET A 1 -9.95 -38.08 -3.02
N LYS A 2 -11.07 -37.36 -2.90
CA LYS A 2 -12.41 -37.94 -2.68
C LYS A 2 -13.30 -37.44 -3.82
N ALA A 3 -13.80 -38.38 -4.62
CA ALA A 3 -14.70 -38.13 -5.74
C ALA A 3 -16.08 -37.71 -5.22
N LEU A 4 -16.62 -36.62 -5.78
CA LEU A 4 -18.01 -36.22 -5.58
C LEU A 4 -18.87 -36.87 -6.67
N SER A 5 -19.83 -37.65 -6.20
CA SER A 5 -20.86 -38.34 -6.96
C SER A 5 -21.83 -37.35 -7.58
N CYS A 6 -22.01 -37.43 -8.91
CA CYS A 6 -23.06 -36.74 -9.66
C CYS A 6 -24.30 -37.63 -9.63
N ALA A 7 -25.32 -37.22 -8.89
CA ALA A 7 -26.64 -37.86 -8.91
C ALA A 7 -27.58 -37.10 -9.85
N ASP A 8 -28.31 -37.89 -10.63
CA ASP A 8 -29.25 -37.53 -11.68
C ASP A 8 -30.42 -36.65 -11.20
N ALA A 9 -30.74 -35.61 -11.99
CA ALA A 9 -31.99 -34.89 -11.91
C ALA A 9 -32.74 -35.02 -13.24
N GLN A 10 -33.75 -35.89 -13.26
CA GLN A 10 -34.68 -36.08 -14.36
C GLN A 10 -35.70 -34.91 -14.46
N GLY A 11 -35.85 -34.37 -15.67
CA GLY A 11 -37.15 -34.06 -16.28
C GLY A 11 -37.96 -32.87 -15.75
N ARG A 12 -37.75 -31.68 -16.32
CA ARG A 12 -38.82 -30.68 -16.49
C ARG A 12 -38.92 -30.27 -17.97
N PRO A 13 -40.13 -30.22 -18.56
CA PRO A 13 -40.33 -29.84 -19.95
C PRO A 13 -40.17 -28.34 -20.17
N GLY A 14 -39.28 -28.01 -21.12
CA GLY A 14 -39.20 -26.83 -21.98
C GLY A 14 -39.98 -25.56 -21.59
N ARG A 15 -39.35 -24.69 -20.80
CA ARG A 15 -39.43 -23.25 -21.06
C ARG A 15 -38.20 -22.89 -21.88
N GLU A 16 -38.38 -22.58 -23.16
CA GLU A 16 -37.37 -21.88 -23.95
C GLU A 16 -36.95 -20.64 -23.15
N PRO A 17 -35.68 -20.51 -22.75
CA PRO A 17 -35.22 -19.29 -22.13
C PRO A 17 -35.33 -18.22 -23.21
N LEU A 18 -36.30 -17.32 -23.05
CA LEU A 18 -36.34 -16.03 -23.74
C LEU A 18 -34.94 -15.43 -23.59
N ARG A 19 -34.12 -15.57 -24.64
CA ARG A 19 -32.82 -14.91 -24.71
C ARG A 19 -33.18 -13.43 -24.70
N PRO A 20 -32.85 -12.67 -23.64
CA PRO A 20 -33.09 -11.24 -23.67
C PRO A 20 -32.38 -10.73 -24.92
N ASP A 21 -33.16 -10.08 -25.78
CA ASP A 21 -32.66 -9.46 -27.00
C ASP A 21 -31.55 -8.52 -26.54
N VAL A 22 -30.30 -8.91 -26.79
CA VAL A 22 -29.13 -8.21 -26.28
C VAL A 22 -29.12 -6.90 -27.03
N SER A 23 -29.72 -5.87 -26.42
CA SER A 23 -29.74 -4.51 -26.93
C SER A 23 -28.33 -4.19 -27.40
N LYS A 24 -28.15 -4.02 -28.71
CA LYS A 24 -26.86 -3.66 -29.28
C LYS A 24 -26.38 -2.44 -28.52
N SER A 25 -25.23 -2.57 -27.86
CA SER A 25 -24.61 -1.46 -27.15
C SER A 25 -24.36 -0.33 -28.15
N HIS A 26 -25.08 0.79 -28.00
CA HIS A 26 -24.94 1.99 -28.83
C HIS A 26 -23.50 2.54 -28.85
N LEU A 27 -22.68 2.20 -27.84
CA LEU A 27 -21.26 2.54 -27.81
C LEU A 27 -20.46 1.89 -28.95
N ASN A 28 -20.89 0.74 -29.47
CA ASN A 28 -20.21 0.08 -30.59
C ASN A 28 -20.55 0.73 -31.95
N GLU A 29 -21.49 1.68 -31.99
CA GLU A 29 -21.84 2.45 -33.19
C GLU A 29 -21.04 3.74 -33.32
N LEU A 30 -20.29 4.12 -32.27
CA LEU A 30 -19.43 5.30 -32.28
C LEU A 30 -18.15 5.05 -33.11
N PRO A 31 -17.63 6.09 -33.77
CA PRO A 31 -16.28 6.08 -34.32
C PRO A 31 -15.23 5.70 -33.27
N THR A 32 -14.22 4.95 -33.71
CA THR A 32 -13.14 4.44 -32.83
C THR A 32 -12.46 5.56 -32.05
N GLU A 33 -12.25 6.72 -32.66
CA GLU A 33 -11.61 7.89 -32.06
C GLU A 33 -12.39 8.40 -30.85
N LEU A 34 -13.72 8.40 -30.93
CA LEU A 34 -14.58 8.81 -29.81
C LEU A 34 -14.54 7.78 -28.68
N ILE A 35 -14.50 6.48 -29.00
CA ILE A 35 -14.36 5.43 -27.99
C ILE A 35 -13.02 5.56 -27.26
N LEU A 36 -11.93 5.79 -27.99
CA LEU A 36 -10.59 5.99 -27.40
C LEU A 36 -10.52 7.26 -26.54
N SER A 37 -11.18 8.34 -26.97
CA SER A 37 -11.30 9.57 -26.19
C SER A 37 -12.14 9.36 -24.92
N ILE A 38 -13.25 8.61 -24.98
CA ILE A 38 -14.01 8.24 -23.78
C ILE A 38 -13.12 7.45 -22.82
N PHE A 39 -12.37 6.49 -23.36
CA PHE A 39 -11.45 5.69 -22.55
C PHE A 39 -10.43 6.57 -21.83
N SER A 40 -9.78 7.55 -22.47
CA SER A 40 -8.75 8.39 -21.81
C SER A 40 -9.23 9.08 -20.52
N PHE A 41 -10.53 9.33 -20.36
CA PHE A 41 -11.12 9.94 -19.16
C PHE A 41 -11.56 8.95 -18.07
N LEU A 42 -11.49 7.65 -18.33
CA LEU A 42 -11.88 6.64 -17.35
C LEU A 42 -10.93 6.60 -16.15
N GLU A 43 -11.49 6.34 -14.97
CA GLU A 43 -10.75 5.91 -13.79
C GLU A 43 -10.35 4.43 -13.93
N LEU A 44 -9.46 3.95 -13.06
CA LEU A 44 -8.94 2.58 -13.06
C LEU A 44 -10.05 1.51 -12.99
N LYS A 45 -11.09 1.69 -12.18
CA LYS A 45 -12.18 0.71 -12.03
C LYS A 45 -12.93 0.49 -13.35
N PRO A 46 -13.44 1.54 -14.03
CA PRO A 46 -14.01 1.42 -15.37
C PRO A 46 -13.06 0.75 -16.37
N TYR A 47 -11.75 1.01 -16.32
CA TYR A 47 -10.77 0.32 -17.17
C TYR A 47 -10.72 -1.19 -16.92
N ILE A 48 -10.64 -1.61 -15.66
CA ILE A 48 -10.64 -3.02 -15.27
C ILE A 48 -11.92 -3.70 -15.75
N THR A 49 -13.08 -3.07 -15.56
CA THR A 49 -14.36 -3.63 -16.02
C THR A 49 -14.48 -3.64 -17.53
N SER A 50 -13.98 -2.61 -18.22
CA SER A 50 -13.98 -2.49 -19.69
C SER A 50 -13.24 -3.65 -20.36
N HIS A 51 -12.18 -4.15 -19.72
CA HIS A 51 -11.46 -5.33 -20.19
C HIS A 51 -12.31 -6.61 -20.15
N ALA A 52 -13.40 -6.65 -19.38
CA ALA A 52 -14.30 -7.80 -19.30
C ALA A 52 -15.57 -7.69 -20.18
N VAL A 53 -15.82 -6.53 -20.81
CA VAL A 53 -17.08 -6.27 -21.55
C VAL A 53 -17.14 -7.04 -22.87
N CYS A 54 -16.23 -6.77 -23.80
CA CYS A 54 -16.22 -7.43 -25.11
C CYS A 54 -14.83 -7.40 -25.77
N LYS A 55 -14.63 -8.22 -26.81
CA LYS A 55 -13.36 -8.31 -27.55
C LYS A 55 -12.97 -7.00 -28.25
N LEU A 56 -13.94 -6.19 -28.66
CA LEU A 56 -13.66 -4.89 -29.29
C LEU A 56 -12.99 -3.95 -28.28
N TRP A 57 -13.55 -3.83 -27.08
CA TRP A 57 -13.02 -2.96 -26.04
C TRP A 57 -11.64 -3.42 -25.58
N GLN A 58 -11.44 -4.73 -25.39
CA GLN A 58 -10.12 -5.31 -25.11
C GLN A 58 -9.06 -4.93 -26.15
N ARG A 59 -9.43 -4.83 -27.43
CA ARG A 59 -8.52 -4.43 -28.52
C ARG A 59 -8.27 -2.92 -28.55
N LEU A 60 -9.27 -2.11 -28.24
CA LEU A 60 -9.17 -0.65 -28.30
C LEU A 60 -8.48 -0.04 -27.08
N LEU A 61 -8.69 -0.60 -25.89
CA LEU A 61 -8.14 -0.10 -24.63
C LEU A 61 -6.63 0.19 -24.65
N PRO A 62 -5.75 -0.68 -25.20
CA PRO A 62 -4.32 -0.39 -25.29
C PRO A 62 -3.95 0.85 -26.12
N HIS A 63 -4.86 1.29 -27.00
CA HIS A 63 -4.65 2.46 -27.87
C HIS A 63 -5.19 3.77 -27.27
N ALA A 64 -5.90 3.71 -26.13
CA ALA A 64 -6.37 4.90 -25.46
C ALA A 64 -5.20 5.66 -24.81
N GLU A 65 -5.28 6.99 -24.77
CA GLU A 65 -4.32 7.84 -24.07
C GLU A 65 -4.60 7.83 -22.56
N ILE A 66 -4.36 6.67 -21.95
CA ILE A 66 -4.54 6.45 -20.51
C ILE A 66 -3.45 7.20 -19.74
N HIS A 67 -3.83 7.84 -18.63
CA HIS A 67 -2.89 8.39 -17.65
C HIS A 67 -1.77 7.37 -17.31
N PRO A 68 -0.48 7.75 -17.35
CA PRO A 68 0.64 6.83 -17.16
C PRO A 68 0.56 6.01 -15.86
N ILE A 69 0.17 6.64 -14.74
CA ILE A 69 0.00 5.98 -13.45
C ILE A 69 -1.12 4.93 -13.50
N ARG A 70 -2.28 5.26 -14.10
CA ARG A 70 -3.39 4.31 -14.25
C ARG A 70 -2.99 3.12 -15.11
N ARG A 71 -2.18 3.34 -16.15
CA ARG A 71 -1.62 2.26 -16.98
C ARG A 71 -0.72 1.33 -16.15
N ARG A 72 0.18 1.88 -15.32
CA ARG A 72 1.04 1.09 -14.42
C ARG A 72 0.21 0.30 -13.38
N MET A 73 -0.80 0.93 -12.79
CA MET A 73 -1.74 0.25 -11.88
C MET A 73 -2.50 -0.88 -12.57
N LEU A 74 -2.97 -0.68 -13.81
CA LEU A 74 -3.65 -1.71 -14.58
C LEU A 74 -2.72 -2.90 -14.89
N GLN A 75 -1.45 -2.63 -15.21
CA GLN A 75 -0.44 -3.68 -15.38
C GLN A 75 -0.21 -4.46 -14.08
N LEU A 76 -0.10 -3.77 -12.94
CA LEU A 76 0.00 -4.42 -11.63
C LEU A 76 -1.24 -5.26 -11.32
N TYR A 77 -2.44 -4.76 -11.61
CA TYR A 77 -3.69 -5.50 -11.44
C TYR A 77 -3.69 -6.81 -12.23
N HIS A 78 -3.31 -6.78 -13.51
CA HIS A 78 -3.22 -7.98 -14.34
C HIS A 78 -2.15 -8.96 -13.84
N HIS A 79 -1.00 -8.44 -13.43
CA HIS A 79 0.09 -9.23 -12.83
C HIS A 79 -0.38 -9.98 -11.57
N MET A 80 -1.09 -9.29 -10.68
CA MET A 80 -1.64 -9.90 -9.47
C MET A 80 -2.71 -10.95 -9.77
N LEU A 81 -3.62 -10.65 -10.70
CA LEU A 81 -4.73 -11.55 -11.06
C LEU A 81 -4.25 -12.89 -11.64
N GLN A 82 -3.10 -12.90 -12.32
CA GLN A 82 -2.50 -14.10 -12.90
C GLN A 82 -1.84 -15.02 -11.86
N ALA A 83 -1.52 -14.50 -10.67
CA ALA A 83 -0.89 -15.29 -9.62
C ALA A 83 -1.93 -16.13 -8.85
N PRO A 84 -1.76 -17.46 -8.73
CA PRO A 84 -2.68 -18.31 -7.95
C PRO A 84 -2.91 -17.81 -6.52
N LYS A 85 -1.86 -17.22 -5.92
CA LYS A 85 -1.87 -16.60 -4.58
C LYS A 85 -3.00 -15.59 -4.39
N PHE A 86 -3.40 -14.88 -5.45
CA PHE A 86 -4.49 -13.93 -5.38
C PHE A 86 -5.78 -14.57 -4.86
N LEU A 87 -6.17 -15.72 -5.41
CA LEU A 87 -7.37 -16.42 -4.99
C LEU A 87 -7.31 -16.85 -3.52
N GLU A 88 -6.11 -17.20 -3.05
CA GLU A 88 -5.92 -17.68 -1.68
C GLU A 88 -6.03 -16.55 -0.64
N THR A 89 -5.58 -15.33 -0.96
CA THR A 89 -5.69 -14.17 -0.04
C THR A 89 -7.13 -13.63 0.10
N ARG A 90 -8.01 -13.94 -0.86
CA ARG A 90 -9.32 -13.29 -1.00
C ARG A 90 -10.29 -13.54 0.15
N PRO A 91 -10.49 -14.77 0.67
CA PRO A 91 -11.48 -15.01 1.72
C PRO A 91 -11.23 -14.12 2.94
N TRP A 92 -10.00 -14.13 3.47
CA TRP A 92 -9.63 -13.28 4.60
C TRP A 92 -9.84 -11.80 4.29
N LEU A 93 -9.36 -11.35 3.12
CA LEU A 93 -9.48 -9.95 2.72
C LEU A 93 -10.95 -9.50 2.73
N LEU A 94 -11.83 -10.28 2.09
CA LEU A 94 -13.25 -9.95 1.99
C LEU A 94 -13.96 -9.98 3.35
N GLU A 95 -13.57 -10.87 4.26
CA GLU A 95 -14.12 -10.95 5.62
C GLU A 95 -13.68 -9.78 6.52
N ASN A 96 -12.54 -9.16 6.23
CA ASN A 96 -11.93 -8.14 7.08
C ASN A 96 -12.01 -6.72 6.52
N LEU A 97 -12.37 -6.55 5.24
CA LEU A 97 -12.59 -5.23 4.64
C LEU A 97 -13.65 -4.46 5.45
N GLN A 98 -13.30 -3.26 5.87
CA GLN A 98 -14.19 -2.33 6.55
C GLN A 98 -14.69 -1.26 5.56
N PRO A 99 -15.84 -0.64 5.82
CA PRO A 99 -16.20 0.60 5.15
C PRO A 99 -15.07 1.62 5.30
N PHE A 100 -14.63 2.18 4.18
CA PHE A 100 -13.47 3.07 4.13
C PHE A 100 -13.76 4.28 3.25
N ASP A 101 -13.75 5.46 3.85
CA ASP A 101 -13.89 6.73 3.12
C ASP A 101 -12.52 7.15 2.57
N ARG A 102 -12.34 6.88 1.28
CA ARG A 102 -11.09 7.15 0.55
C ARG A 102 -10.79 8.65 0.47
N GLN A 103 -11.83 9.48 0.32
CA GLN A 103 -11.68 10.90 0.13
C GLN A 103 -11.30 11.57 1.45
N ALA A 104 -12.01 11.24 2.54
CA ALA A 104 -11.67 11.73 3.88
C ALA A 104 -10.26 11.30 4.32
N TYR A 105 -9.79 10.12 3.91
CA TYR A 105 -8.41 9.68 4.18
C TYR A 105 -7.37 10.56 3.49
N ILE A 106 -7.58 10.91 2.22
CA ILE A 106 -6.69 11.79 1.45
C ILE A 106 -6.73 13.22 2.01
N GLU A 107 -7.92 13.73 2.34
CA GLU A 107 -8.09 15.05 2.97
C GLU A 107 -7.39 15.13 4.33
N GLY A 108 -7.52 14.11 5.17
CA GLY A 108 -6.83 14.07 6.46
C GLY A 108 -5.30 14.07 6.36
N LEU A 109 -4.73 13.55 5.26
CA LEU A 109 -3.31 13.69 4.96
C LEU A 109 -2.97 15.11 4.48
N LEU A 110 -3.80 15.69 3.61
CA LEU A 110 -3.62 17.05 3.09
C LEU A 110 -3.70 18.12 4.20
N ASP A 111 -4.52 17.88 5.24
CA ASP A 111 -4.60 18.74 6.42
C ASP A 111 -3.27 18.80 7.20
N GLN A 112 -2.41 17.79 7.06
CA GLN A 112 -1.11 17.72 7.75
C GLN A 112 0.05 18.22 6.89
N TYR A 113 -0.04 18.04 5.57
CA TYR A 113 0.97 18.44 4.61
C TYR A 113 0.32 18.69 3.24
N SER A 114 0.70 19.76 2.54
CA SER A 114 -0.05 20.29 1.40
C SER A 114 -0.10 19.40 0.17
N ASP A 115 0.79 18.40 0.07
CA ASP A 115 1.01 17.63 -1.15
C ASP A 115 1.10 16.13 -0.87
N ILE A 116 0.64 15.32 -1.82
CA ILE A 116 0.66 13.85 -1.71
C ILE A 116 1.23 13.28 -3.00
N PRO A 117 2.11 12.25 -2.93
CA PRO A 117 2.57 11.56 -4.12
C PRO A 117 1.39 11.06 -4.97
N GLU A 118 1.33 11.50 -6.23
CA GLU A 118 0.19 11.27 -7.12
C GLU A 118 -0.14 9.76 -7.27
N GLU A 119 0.88 8.90 -7.36
CA GLU A 119 0.68 7.46 -7.44
C GLU A 119 -0.03 6.88 -6.22
N PHE A 120 0.32 7.35 -5.03
CA PHE A 120 -0.32 6.93 -3.79
C PHE A 120 -1.76 7.46 -3.72
N GLN A 121 -1.97 8.73 -4.07
CA GLN A 121 -3.31 9.33 -4.10
C GLN A 121 -4.25 8.58 -5.05
N LEU A 122 -3.84 8.36 -6.31
CA LEU A 122 -4.62 7.61 -7.29
C LEU A 122 -4.85 6.16 -6.85
N TRP A 123 -3.87 5.53 -6.20
CA TRP A 123 -4.06 4.19 -5.64
C TRP A 123 -5.14 4.16 -4.55
N VAL A 124 -5.10 5.06 -3.56
CA VAL A 124 -6.14 5.10 -2.52
C VAL A 124 -7.53 5.34 -3.12
N LEU A 125 -7.65 6.29 -4.05
CA LEU A 125 -8.93 6.69 -4.63
C LEU A 125 -9.50 5.64 -5.58
N GLU A 126 -8.68 5.07 -6.46
CA GLU A 126 -9.16 4.26 -7.58
C GLU A 126 -8.91 2.75 -7.43
N TRP A 127 -7.92 2.32 -6.64
CA TRP A 127 -7.58 0.90 -6.54
C TRP A 127 -8.76 0.05 -6.03
N PRO A 128 -8.98 -1.17 -6.58
CA PRO A 128 -10.00 -2.06 -6.06
C PRO A 128 -9.62 -2.53 -4.65
N GLU A 129 -10.42 -2.22 -3.63
CA GLU A 129 -10.16 -2.63 -2.23
C GLU A 129 -10.05 -4.16 -2.07
N LYS A 130 -10.74 -4.91 -2.94
CA LYS A 130 -10.72 -6.37 -3.01
C LYS A 130 -9.42 -6.93 -3.62
N MET A 131 -8.46 -6.06 -3.92
CA MET A 131 -7.12 -6.34 -4.44
C MET A 131 -6.05 -5.76 -3.49
N ALA A 132 -6.28 -5.74 -2.18
CA ALA A 132 -5.26 -5.33 -1.22
C ALA A 132 -3.97 -6.15 -1.39
N VAL A 133 -2.82 -5.48 -1.41
CA VAL A 133 -1.52 -6.12 -1.67
C VAL A 133 -0.99 -6.69 -0.37
N LEU A 134 -1.18 -7.98 -0.11
CA LEU A 134 -0.67 -8.67 1.09
C LEU A 134 -1.03 -7.98 2.41
N GLY A 135 -2.29 -7.52 2.54
CA GLY A 135 -2.76 -6.82 3.73
C GLY A 135 -2.48 -5.31 3.76
N ILE A 136 -1.85 -4.76 2.72
CA ILE A 136 -1.62 -3.32 2.54
C ILE A 136 -2.88 -2.70 1.91
N TRP A 137 -3.76 -2.15 2.75
CA TRP A 137 -4.92 -1.35 2.36
C TRP A 137 -5.42 -0.53 3.56
N PRO A 138 -5.69 0.78 3.45
CA PRO A 138 -6.15 1.58 4.59
C PRO A 138 -7.50 1.12 5.16
N GLY A 139 -8.38 0.55 4.33
CA GLY A 139 -9.68 0.00 4.76
C GLY A 139 -9.62 -1.38 5.43
N LEU A 140 -8.44 -1.85 5.83
CA LEU A 140 -8.29 -3.05 6.65
C LEU A 140 -8.19 -2.69 8.13
N PRO A 141 -8.42 -3.64 9.05
CA PRO A 141 -8.26 -3.37 10.47
C PRO A 141 -6.79 -3.17 10.86
N LEU A 142 -6.55 -2.29 11.84
CA LEU A 142 -5.25 -2.12 12.46
C LEU A 142 -4.95 -3.26 13.43
N VAL A 143 -4.43 -4.36 12.88
CA VAL A 143 -4.05 -5.58 13.62
C VAL A 143 -2.61 -5.95 13.35
N ARG A 144 -2.00 -6.67 14.30
CA ARG A 144 -0.73 -7.35 14.05
C ARG A 144 -0.99 -8.66 13.31
N PHE A 145 -0.41 -8.76 12.13
CA PHE A 145 -0.27 -10.00 11.37
C PHE A 145 0.91 -10.77 11.94
N ASN A 146 0.72 -12.04 12.26
CA ASN A 146 1.76 -12.91 12.78
C ASN A 146 2.06 -13.99 11.73
N ALA A 147 3.30 -14.08 11.25
CA ALA A 147 3.71 -15.01 10.19
C ALA A 147 3.37 -16.48 10.49
N SER A 148 3.31 -16.87 11.76
CA SER A 148 2.93 -18.23 12.16
C SER A 148 1.43 -18.54 11.98
N THR A 149 0.59 -17.51 12.00
CA THR A 149 -0.88 -17.65 11.97
C THR A 149 -1.52 -17.05 10.74
N THR A 150 -0.85 -16.13 10.05
CA THR A 150 -1.26 -15.52 8.79
C THR A 150 -0.10 -15.70 7.86
N GLN A 151 -0.30 -16.41 6.76
CA GLN A 151 0.68 -16.49 5.68
C GLN A 151 0.73 -15.18 4.87
N THR A 152 0.65 -14.05 5.58
CA THR A 152 1.00 -12.71 5.14
C THR A 152 2.38 -12.40 5.71
N TYR A 153 2.97 -11.29 5.27
CA TYR A 153 4.12 -10.76 6.00
C TYR A 153 3.71 -10.52 7.46
N GLU A 154 4.60 -10.87 8.40
CA GLU A 154 4.45 -10.43 9.78
C GLU A 154 4.50 -8.90 9.82
N GLY A 155 3.72 -8.31 10.73
CA GLY A 155 3.80 -6.90 11.05
C GLY A 155 2.44 -6.24 11.17
N VAL A 156 2.41 -4.93 11.01
CA VAL A 156 1.24 -4.09 11.21
C VAL A 156 1.08 -3.21 10.01
N ASN A 157 -0.11 -3.21 9.40
CA ASN A 157 -0.50 -2.24 8.39
C ASN A 157 -0.85 -0.90 9.07
N TRP A 158 0.10 0.02 9.13
CA TRP A 158 -0.09 1.31 9.80
C TRP A 158 -0.94 2.30 9.01
N MET A 159 -1.20 2.03 7.73
CA MET A 159 -2.16 2.82 6.95
C MET A 159 -3.61 2.60 7.41
N ALA A 160 -3.89 1.52 8.15
CA ALA A 160 -5.19 1.24 8.75
C ALA A 160 -5.49 2.10 9.99
N TYR A 161 -4.60 3.02 10.35
CA TYR A 161 -4.81 3.91 11.48
C TYR A 161 -5.95 4.90 11.17
N ILE A 162 -6.93 4.99 12.09
CA ILE A 162 -8.24 5.67 11.87
C ILE A 162 -8.08 7.11 11.36
N ASN A 163 -7.03 7.81 11.79
CA ASN A 163 -6.66 9.13 11.29
C ASN A 163 -5.27 9.05 10.68
N PRO A 164 -5.11 8.92 9.35
CA PRO A 164 -3.80 8.74 8.76
C PRO A 164 -2.83 9.79 9.29
N LEU A 165 -1.63 9.38 9.68
CA LEU A 165 -0.73 10.23 10.42
C LEU A 165 0.61 10.31 9.68
N LEU A 166 0.98 11.51 9.27
CA LEU A 166 2.35 11.78 8.84
C LEU A 166 3.23 11.89 10.06
N LEU A 167 4.38 11.21 10.03
CA LEU A 167 5.39 11.24 11.08
C LEU A 167 6.60 12.04 10.61
N ALA A 168 7.37 12.57 11.56
CA ALA A 168 8.61 13.27 11.28
C ALA A 168 9.77 12.28 11.19
N LEU A 169 10.20 11.92 9.99
CA LEU A 169 11.37 11.08 9.79
C LEU A 169 12.62 11.96 9.78
N VAL A 170 13.67 11.57 10.50
CA VAL A 170 14.95 12.26 10.40
C VAL A 170 15.67 11.74 9.17
N TYR A 171 16.00 12.63 8.24
CA TYR A 171 16.69 12.35 6.99
C TYR A 171 17.93 13.22 6.92
N ASN A 172 19.13 12.65 7.07
CA ASN A 172 20.35 13.44 7.05
C ASN A 172 20.71 13.86 5.62
N LYS A 173 20.49 15.14 5.29
CA LYS A 173 20.86 15.74 3.98
C LYS A 173 22.34 16.11 3.88
N GLY A 174 23.16 15.74 4.87
CA GLY A 174 24.48 16.32 5.09
C GLY A 174 24.45 17.75 5.65
N SER A 175 23.26 18.27 6.00
CA SER A 175 23.12 19.57 6.66
C SER A 175 23.41 19.45 8.16
N PRO A 176 24.18 20.39 8.74
CA PRO A 176 24.37 20.46 10.19
C PRO A 176 23.10 20.91 10.93
N ASP A 177 22.11 21.51 10.26
CA ASP A 177 20.84 21.86 10.89
C ASP A 177 19.85 20.69 10.82
N ILE A 178 19.44 20.22 12.00
CA ILE A 178 18.46 19.14 12.16
C ILE A 178 17.07 19.53 11.63
N LYS A 179 16.74 20.82 11.58
CA LYS A 179 15.49 21.27 10.95
C LYS A 179 15.41 20.89 9.47
N ASP A 180 16.54 21.00 8.77
CA ASP A 180 16.63 20.65 7.36
C ASP A 180 16.63 19.13 7.15
N ASN A 181 16.88 18.39 8.23
CA ASN A 181 16.96 16.94 8.25
C ASN A 181 15.65 16.28 8.68
N LEU A 182 14.50 16.95 8.57
CA LEU A 182 13.20 16.33 8.84
C LEU A 182 12.37 16.23 7.57
N THR A 183 11.86 15.03 7.32
CA THR A 183 11.05 14.72 6.15
C THR A 183 9.70 14.15 6.61
N PRO A 184 8.56 14.66 6.12
CA PRO A 184 7.26 14.06 6.39
C PRO A 184 7.17 12.69 5.72
N ALA A 185 6.75 11.68 6.47
CA ALA A 185 6.60 10.32 5.95
C ALA A 185 5.37 9.62 6.53
N LEU A 186 4.73 8.78 5.72
CA LEU A 186 3.67 7.87 6.15
C LEU A 186 4.26 6.50 6.48
N LEU A 187 4.02 6.00 7.68
CA LEU A 187 4.35 4.62 8.04
C LEU A 187 3.36 3.67 7.37
N ILE A 188 3.84 2.85 6.43
CA ILE A 188 3.01 1.90 5.67
C ILE A 188 2.86 0.60 6.45
N TRP A 189 4.00 0.03 6.83
CA TRP A 189 4.10 -1.29 7.44
C TRP A 189 5.23 -1.32 8.46
N LYS A 190 5.04 -2.03 9.58
CA LYS A 190 6.09 -2.21 10.59
C LYS A 190 6.11 -3.64 11.09
N THR A 191 7.29 -4.24 11.14
CA THR A 191 7.56 -5.53 11.79
C THR A 191 8.40 -5.30 13.06
N SER A 192 8.86 -6.36 13.72
CA SER A 192 9.87 -6.24 14.77
C SER A 192 11.24 -5.80 14.25
N GLU A 193 11.50 -5.97 12.95
CA GLU A 193 12.81 -5.80 12.33
C GLU A 193 12.84 -4.65 11.32
N HIS A 194 11.70 -4.35 10.69
CA HIS A 194 11.65 -3.45 9.54
C HIS A 194 10.52 -2.44 9.66
N SER A 195 10.71 -1.28 9.06
CA SER A 195 9.63 -0.31 8.83
C SER A 195 9.67 0.23 7.42
N HIS A 196 8.48 0.43 6.86
CA HIS A 196 8.27 0.80 5.47
C HIS A 196 7.63 2.19 5.43
N TRP A 197 8.23 3.11 4.71
CA TRP A 197 7.92 4.54 4.77
C TRP A 197 7.66 5.11 3.39
N LEU A 198 6.51 5.76 3.18
CA LEU A 198 6.28 6.58 1.99
C LEU A 198 6.67 8.03 2.31
N LEU A 199 7.53 8.63 1.50
CA LEU A 199 8.05 9.99 1.74
C LEU A 199 7.22 11.06 1.01
N PHE A 200 7.01 12.19 1.69
CA PHE A 200 6.17 13.30 1.23
C PHE A 200 6.96 14.62 1.06
N ASP A 201 8.30 14.62 1.19
CA ASP A 201 9.12 15.83 1.11
C ASP A 201 9.20 16.39 -0.32
N GLN A 202 8.37 17.37 -0.65
CA GLN A 202 8.35 17.99 -1.99
C GLN A 202 9.55 18.92 -2.24
N ASP A 203 10.15 19.43 -1.16
CA ASP A 203 11.31 20.31 -1.23
C ASP A 203 12.57 19.52 -1.68
N VAL A 204 12.47 18.19 -1.65
CA VAL A 204 13.48 17.24 -2.13
C VAL A 204 12.84 16.32 -3.17
N PRO A 205 12.76 16.74 -4.45
CA PRO A 205 12.04 16.02 -5.49
C PRO A 205 12.47 14.56 -5.66
N GLU A 206 13.73 14.24 -5.39
CA GLU A 206 14.26 12.88 -5.44
C GLU A 206 13.71 11.96 -4.35
N LEU A 207 13.14 12.50 -3.26
CA LEU A 207 12.50 11.73 -2.19
C LEU A 207 10.99 11.62 -2.36
N PHE A 208 10.36 12.64 -2.95
CA PHE A 208 8.91 12.72 -3.03
C PHE A 208 8.30 11.49 -3.73
N GLY A 209 7.49 10.73 -3.00
CA GLY A 209 6.84 9.52 -3.51
C GLY A 209 7.66 8.24 -3.45
N ARG A 210 8.91 8.30 -2.99
CA ARG A 210 9.72 7.11 -2.74
C ARG A 210 9.22 6.32 -1.55
N VAL A 211 9.46 5.00 -1.59
CA VAL A 211 9.23 4.12 -0.45
C VAL A 211 10.55 3.57 0.07
N LEU A 212 10.84 3.79 1.35
CA LEU A 212 12.03 3.29 2.02
C LEU A 212 11.69 2.13 2.95
N LEU A 213 12.53 1.09 2.91
CA LEU A 213 12.55 -0.01 3.87
C LEU A 213 13.77 0.13 4.76
N THR A 214 13.58 0.30 6.06
CA THR A 214 14.68 0.45 7.02
C THR A 214 14.78 -0.78 7.92
N THR A 215 15.97 -1.36 8.06
CA THR A 215 16.18 -2.64 8.79
C THR A 215 16.48 -2.53 10.29
N TYR A 216 16.25 -1.39 10.93
CA TYR A 216 16.30 -1.27 12.40
C TYR A 216 15.22 -0.33 12.91
N PRO A 217 14.32 -0.78 13.81
CA PRO A 217 13.27 0.08 14.38
C PRO A 217 13.81 1.11 15.38
N GLU A 218 15.10 1.04 15.72
CA GLU A 218 15.71 1.85 16.77
C GLU A 218 15.97 3.31 16.37
N SER A 219 16.11 3.59 15.07
CA SER A 219 16.43 4.93 14.61
C SER A 219 15.32 5.48 13.71
N PRO A 220 14.54 6.48 14.14
CA PRO A 220 13.73 7.29 13.22
C PRO A 220 14.61 8.14 12.29
N ALA A 221 15.94 8.05 12.42
CA ALA A 221 16.90 8.66 11.54
C ALA A 221 17.39 7.66 10.50
N PHE A 222 17.16 8.00 9.24
CA PHE A 222 17.77 7.35 8.10
C PHE A 222 18.85 8.26 7.51
N TYR A 223 19.97 7.65 7.12
CA TYR A 223 21.10 8.29 6.47
C TYR A 223 21.14 7.81 5.02
N PRO A 224 20.69 8.62 4.03
CA PRO A 224 20.71 8.27 2.60
C PRO A 224 22.11 7.97 2.06
N THR A 225 23.11 8.52 2.71
CA THR A 225 24.49 8.52 2.27
C THR A 225 25.33 8.34 3.51
N LEU A 226 25.64 7.10 3.83
CA LEU A 226 27.02 6.70 4.05
C LEU A 226 27.01 5.18 4.07
N GLU A 227 27.89 4.59 3.29
CA GLU A 227 28.54 3.35 3.71
C GLU A 227 29.15 3.65 5.08
N MET A 228 28.35 3.54 6.15
CA MET A 228 28.88 3.53 7.50
C MET A 228 29.54 2.16 7.63
N TYR A 229 30.79 2.10 7.15
CA TYR A 229 31.76 1.12 7.57
C TYR A 229 32.04 1.39 9.05
N GLY A 230 31.10 1.00 9.92
CA GLY A 230 31.44 0.74 11.31
C GLY A 230 32.36 -0.47 11.34
N ASP A 231 33.39 -0.42 12.17
CA ASP A 231 34.39 -1.48 12.36
C ASP A 231 33.77 -2.83 12.83
N ASP A 232 32.45 -2.92 13.02
CA ASP A 232 31.67 -4.13 13.35
C ASP A 232 30.43 -4.31 12.41
N ASP A 233 30.70 -4.64 11.14
CA ASP A 233 30.12 -5.74 10.34
C ASP A 233 28.60 -5.99 10.19
N MET A 234 27.69 -5.02 10.32
CA MET A 234 26.34 -5.18 9.70
C MET A 234 25.87 -3.91 8.98
N PRO A 235 25.81 -3.87 7.64
CA PRO A 235 25.35 -2.70 6.91
C PRO A 235 23.86 -2.45 7.18
N PHE A 236 23.50 -1.18 7.41
CA PHE A 236 22.11 -0.73 7.36
C PHE A 236 21.60 -0.97 5.93
N PHE A 237 20.78 -2.02 5.75
CA PHE A 237 20.14 -2.24 4.47
C PHE A 237 18.96 -1.30 4.36
N VAL A 238 19.05 -0.36 3.42
CA VAL A 238 17.89 0.40 3.00
C VAL A 238 17.54 0.00 1.59
N GLU A 239 16.45 -0.76 1.48
CA GLU A 239 15.83 -0.97 0.19
C GLU A 239 15.04 0.30 -0.17
N ASP A 240 15.35 0.83 -1.34
CA ASP A 240 14.80 2.07 -1.86
C ASP A 240 13.98 1.77 -3.11
N PHE A 241 12.70 2.09 -3.05
CA PHE A 241 11.79 1.95 -4.18
C PHE A 241 11.52 3.34 -4.77
N PRO A 242 11.70 3.50 -6.09
CA PRO A 242 11.59 4.81 -6.73
C PRO A 242 10.18 5.40 -6.63
N ASP A 243 9.16 4.57 -6.43
CA ASP A 243 7.78 5.00 -6.35
C ASP A 243 6.86 3.95 -5.68
N TRP A 244 5.62 4.35 -5.42
CA TRP A 244 4.60 3.55 -4.75
C TRP A 244 4.24 2.27 -5.50
N ILE A 245 4.06 2.34 -6.83
CA ILE A 245 3.66 1.16 -7.61
C ILE A 245 4.78 0.11 -7.66
N SER A 246 6.04 0.55 -7.76
CA SER A 246 7.21 -0.33 -7.74
C SER A 246 7.33 -1.04 -6.40
N TYR A 247 7.10 -0.33 -5.30
CA TYR A 247 7.01 -0.92 -3.96
C TYR A 247 5.90 -1.97 -3.88
N LEU A 248 4.66 -1.66 -4.31
CA LEU A 248 3.56 -2.62 -4.28
C LEU A 248 3.85 -3.88 -5.11
N LYS A 249 4.42 -3.70 -6.31
CA LYS A 249 4.84 -4.82 -7.17
C LYS A 249 5.89 -5.68 -6.48
N HIS A 250 6.94 -5.07 -5.93
CA HIS A 250 7.99 -5.78 -5.20
C HIS A 250 7.39 -6.57 -4.03
N ARG A 251 6.52 -5.93 -3.22
CA ARG A 251 5.86 -6.58 -2.10
C ARG A 251 5.06 -7.79 -2.54
N TRP A 252 4.26 -7.65 -3.59
CA TRP A 252 3.52 -8.76 -4.17
C TRP A 252 4.45 -9.91 -4.59
N ASP A 253 5.48 -9.61 -5.38
CA ASP A 253 6.44 -10.59 -5.89
C ASP A 253 7.19 -11.31 -4.76
N ALA A 254 7.55 -10.59 -3.70
CA ALA A 254 8.21 -11.15 -2.52
C ALA A 254 7.26 -12.07 -1.73
N GLY A 255 5.97 -11.70 -1.62
CA GLY A 255 4.94 -12.54 -1.00
C GLY A 255 4.67 -13.83 -1.77
N LEU A 256 4.76 -13.80 -3.12
CA LEU A 256 4.65 -15.01 -3.93
C LEU A 256 5.74 -16.05 -3.61
N LYS A 257 6.92 -15.60 -3.18
CA LYS A 257 8.07 -16.48 -2.86
C LYS A 257 8.04 -17.01 -1.43
N THR A 258 7.54 -16.20 -0.48
CA THR A 258 7.74 -16.42 0.95
C THR A 258 6.52 -16.98 1.68
N CYS A 259 5.32 -16.80 1.13
CA CYS A 259 4.09 -17.17 1.83
C CYS A 259 3.66 -18.61 1.46
N PRO A 260 3.63 -19.55 2.43
CA PRO A 260 3.20 -20.92 2.17
C PRO A 260 1.74 -20.98 1.68
N PRO A 261 1.26 -22.13 1.15
CA PRO A 261 -0.05 -22.23 0.48
C PRO A 261 -1.28 -22.45 1.40
N SER A 262 -1.12 -22.63 2.71
CA SER A 262 -2.20 -22.98 3.66
C SER A 262 -2.59 -21.88 4.66
N TYR A 263 -3.50 -20.97 4.29
CA TYR A 263 -3.92 -19.87 5.16
C TYR A 263 -4.53 -20.41 6.46
N ALA A 264 -3.79 -20.27 7.56
CA ALA A 264 -4.45 -20.02 8.83
C ALA A 264 -4.82 -18.52 8.82
N TYR A 265 -5.96 -18.20 9.39
CA TYR A 265 -6.37 -16.81 9.59
C TYR A 265 -5.82 -16.36 10.94
N ALA A 266 -5.28 -15.13 11.02
CA ALA A 266 -4.91 -14.56 12.31
C ALA A 266 -6.15 -14.61 13.20
N ASN A 267 -5.97 -15.10 14.42
CA ASN A 267 -6.87 -14.69 15.48
C ASN A 267 -6.76 -13.17 15.56
N LEU A 268 -7.85 -12.46 15.25
CA LEU A 268 -7.97 -10.99 15.32
C LEU A 268 -7.88 -10.45 16.77
N THR A 269 -7.28 -11.22 17.68
CA THR A 269 -7.10 -10.89 19.10
C THR A 269 -6.06 -9.80 19.29
N ASP A 270 -5.13 -9.63 18.34
CA ASP A 270 -4.03 -8.68 18.42
C ASP A 270 -4.38 -7.32 17.80
N ARG A 271 -5.55 -6.79 18.18
CA ARG A 271 -5.95 -5.42 17.83
C ARG A 271 -5.08 -4.42 18.56
N ILE A 272 -4.55 -3.45 17.82
CA ILE A 272 -3.82 -2.33 18.42
C ILE A 272 -4.83 -1.40 19.09
N LYS A 273 -4.54 -1.02 20.34
CA LYS A 273 -5.40 -0.14 21.14
C LYS A 273 -5.15 1.33 20.78
N PHE A 274 -6.22 2.11 20.79
CA PHE A 274 -6.18 3.56 20.58
C PHE A 274 -6.35 4.32 21.90
N PRO A 275 -5.78 5.53 22.04
CA PRO A 275 -4.81 6.15 21.11
C PRO A 275 -3.46 5.43 21.16
N VAL A 276 -2.75 5.39 20.04
CA VAL A 276 -1.40 4.80 19.99
C VAL A 276 -0.39 5.83 20.46
N SER A 277 0.36 5.50 21.50
CA SER A 277 1.52 6.29 21.92
C SER A 277 2.65 6.16 20.91
N TYR A 278 3.40 7.23 20.70
CA TYR A 278 4.70 7.13 20.04
C TYR A 278 5.79 6.86 21.07
N GLN A 279 6.73 6.02 20.69
CA GLN A 279 7.94 5.77 21.46
C GLN A 279 9.07 5.62 20.45
N PHE A 280 10.02 6.55 20.51
CA PHE A 280 11.25 6.44 19.76
C PHE A 280 11.97 5.14 20.10
N SER A 281 12.61 4.56 19.10
CA SER A 281 13.45 3.37 19.22
C SER A 281 12.78 2.12 19.81
N SER A 282 11.45 2.02 19.74
CA SER A 282 10.73 0.86 20.27
C SER A 282 10.63 -0.25 19.22
N PHE A 283 11.19 -1.41 19.56
CA PHE A 283 10.95 -2.70 18.87
C PHE A 283 9.49 -3.14 18.90
N ASN A 284 8.66 -2.50 19.71
CA ASN A 284 7.25 -2.83 19.74
C ASN A 284 6.60 -2.40 18.41
N GLY A 285 6.23 -3.38 17.60
CA GLY A 285 5.50 -3.16 16.35
C GLY A 285 4.15 -2.46 16.54
N GLN A 286 3.67 -2.30 17.78
CA GLN A 286 2.38 -1.68 18.15
C GLN A 286 2.48 -0.21 18.58
N VAL A 287 3.68 0.39 18.59
CA VAL A 287 3.86 1.82 18.88
C VAL A 287 4.43 2.56 17.67
N LEU A 288 4.06 3.84 17.55
CA LEU A 288 4.59 4.70 16.50
C LEU A 288 6.08 4.98 16.76
N PRO A 289 6.96 4.80 15.77
CA PRO A 289 8.41 4.94 15.95
C PRO A 289 8.89 6.39 15.90
N SER A 290 8.01 7.32 15.54
CA SER A 290 8.29 8.76 15.41
C SER A 290 7.06 9.58 15.81
N PRO A 291 7.20 10.82 16.28
CA PRO A 291 6.11 11.73 16.59
C PRO A 291 5.37 12.20 15.33
N PRO A 292 4.13 12.69 15.51
CA PRO A 292 3.39 13.37 14.46
C PRO A 292 4.18 14.50 13.80
N TRP A 293 4.06 14.64 12.48
CA TRP A 293 4.64 15.73 11.70
C TRP A 293 4.12 17.11 12.16
N THR A 294 2.87 17.18 12.59
CA THR A 294 2.25 18.42 13.10
C THR A 294 2.88 18.91 14.40
N ASP A 295 3.54 18.04 15.16
CA ASP A 295 4.21 18.40 16.41
C ASP A 295 5.55 19.12 16.18
N ARG A 296 6.06 19.19 14.94
CA ARG A 296 7.34 19.87 14.61
C ARG A 296 7.38 21.36 14.98
N GLN A 297 6.22 22.00 15.06
CA GLN A 297 6.08 23.41 15.44
C GLN A 297 6.06 23.62 16.95
N ARG A 298 6.02 22.55 17.75
CA ARG A 298 6.00 22.65 19.22
C ARG A 298 7.37 23.10 19.74
N SER A 299 7.35 23.97 20.74
CA SER A 299 8.56 24.37 21.47
C SER A 299 9.23 23.13 22.08
N GLY A 300 10.53 22.97 21.84
CA GLY A 300 11.32 21.84 22.35
C GLY A 300 11.37 20.61 21.44
N PHE A 301 10.54 20.51 20.41
CA PHE A 301 10.51 19.35 19.50
C PHE A 301 11.90 19.01 18.93
N LEU A 302 12.60 20.00 18.40
CA LEU A 302 13.92 19.81 17.80
C LEU A 302 14.99 19.47 18.83
N GLU A 303 14.82 19.94 20.07
CA GLU A 303 15.72 19.62 21.17
C GLU A 303 15.52 18.16 21.60
N ASP A 304 14.28 17.66 21.59
CA ASP A 304 13.98 16.25 21.84
C ASP A 304 14.57 15.34 20.75
N ILE A 305 14.44 15.73 19.47
CA ILE A 305 15.07 15.04 18.34
C ILE A 305 16.60 15.09 18.46
N ARG A 306 17.19 16.25 18.79
CA ARG A 306 18.64 16.40 19.02
C ARG A 306 19.15 15.46 20.09
N ARG A 307 18.48 15.43 21.25
CA ARG A 307 18.84 14.55 22.36
C ARG A 307 18.75 13.08 21.96
N LEU A 308 17.76 12.73 21.15
CA LEU A 308 17.63 11.38 20.61
C LEU A 308 18.82 11.04 19.70
N LEU A 309 19.15 11.90 18.74
CA LEU A 309 20.28 11.69 17.84
C LEU A 309 21.62 11.61 18.59
N LEU A 310 21.80 12.44 19.61
CA LEU A 310 22.98 12.39 20.48
C LEU A 310 23.07 11.08 21.27
N ARG A 311 21.94 10.52 21.74
CA ARG A 311 21.91 9.20 22.39
C ARG A 311 22.27 8.07 21.42
N LEU A 312 21.76 8.14 20.19
CA LEU A 312 22.06 7.15 19.16
C LEU A 312 23.54 7.21 18.73
N ASN A 313 24.11 8.41 18.63
CA ASN A 313 25.51 8.60 18.21
C ASN A 313 26.52 8.45 19.37
N GLY A 314 26.08 8.61 20.62
CA GLY A 314 26.94 8.61 21.81
C GLY A 314 26.91 7.32 22.63
N GLY A 315 26.21 6.29 22.16
CA GLY A 315 26.17 4.97 22.78
C GLY A 315 27.42 4.14 22.48
N GLY A 316 28.52 4.48 23.14
CA GLY A 316 29.57 3.52 23.54
C GLY A 316 29.35 3.12 24.99
#